data_AF-A0AAD4E7A0-F1
#
_entry.id   AF-A0AAD4E7A0-F1
#
_cell.length_a   1.000
_cell.length_b   1.000
_cell.length_c   1.000
_cell.angle_alpha   90.00
_cell.angle_beta   90.00
_cell.angle_gamma   90.00
#
_symmetry.space_group_name_H-M   'P 1'
#
loop_
_entity.id
_entity.type
_entity.pdbx_description
1 polymer ?
#
loop_
_entity_poly.entity_id
_entity_poly.type
_entity_poly.pdbx_seq_one_letter_code
_entity_poly.pdbx_strand_id
1 'polypeptide(L)'
;MVQDMLLEFNGVNPILIARDALHEHDTEVRVHPCDWKGGCRMHIPVELKQVSKHLKQHHGINTSATSGDTQKITCLWTGCLDTHTKPGNLSRHVLTQHLGVRWICSKCGSSLSREDAFRRHSLESLSCQSAEVVVDYGDESRVIDLVYIDGGWSASQNVILI
;
A
#
# COMPACT_ATOMS: atom_id res chain seq x y z
N MET A 1 -18.90 -15.00 -20.44
CA MET A 1 -19.40 -15.99 -19.47
C MET A 1 -18.26 -16.60 -18.63
N VAL A 2 -17.39 -15.75 -18.06
CA VAL A 2 -16.40 -16.10 -17.02
C VAL A 2 -16.31 -15.03 -15.93
N GLN A 3 -16.87 -13.83 -16.18
CA GLN A 3 -16.92 -12.73 -15.21
C GLN A 3 -18.02 -12.93 -14.15
N ASP A 4 -19.09 -13.66 -14.48
CA ASP A 4 -20.25 -13.85 -13.60
C ASP A 4 -20.12 -15.06 -12.65
N MET A 5 -19.04 -15.84 -12.73
CA MET A 5 -18.86 -17.05 -11.90
C MET A 5 -18.08 -16.78 -10.59
N LEU A 6 -17.58 -15.56 -10.37
CA LEU A 6 -16.79 -15.19 -9.18
C LEU A 6 -17.61 -14.45 -8.11
N LEU A 7 -18.89 -14.19 -8.34
CA LEU A 7 -19.76 -13.51 -7.36
C LEU A 7 -20.50 -14.46 -6.40
N GLU A 8 -20.44 -15.78 -6.62
CA GLU A 8 -21.23 -16.75 -5.83
C GLU A 8 -20.42 -17.70 -4.93
N PHE A 9 -19.14 -17.43 -4.69
CA PHE A 9 -18.38 -18.15 -3.67
C PHE A 9 -18.07 -17.24 -2.47
N ASN A 10 -18.90 -17.37 -1.44
CA ASN A 10 -18.69 -16.98 -0.04
C ASN A 10 -18.81 -15.50 0.36
N GLY A 11 -19.38 -14.60 -0.46
CA GLY A 11 -19.73 -13.24 0.01
C GLY A 11 -18.56 -12.37 0.46
N VAL A 12 -17.31 -12.79 0.20
CA VAL A 12 -16.09 -12.03 0.49
C VAL A 12 -15.45 -11.66 -0.85
N ASN A 13 -15.29 -10.35 -1.11
CA ASN A 13 -14.60 -9.88 -2.32
C ASN A 13 -13.15 -10.40 -2.35
N PRO A 14 -12.71 -11.03 -3.46
CA PRO A 14 -11.38 -11.62 -3.56
C PRO A 14 -10.28 -10.55 -3.54
N ILE A 15 -9.11 -10.96 -3.08
CA ILE A 15 -7.88 -10.18 -3.19
C ILE A 15 -7.36 -10.32 -4.62
N LEU A 16 -7.56 -9.30 -5.45
CA LEU A 16 -7.02 -9.22 -6.81
C LEU A 16 -5.64 -8.56 -6.76
N ILE A 17 -4.57 -9.23 -7.18
CA ILE A 17 -3.21 -8.67 -7.12
C ILE A 17 -2.39 -9.08 -8.34
N ALA A 18 -1.55 -8.16 -8.83
CA ALA A 18 -0.68 -8.43 -9.97
C ALA A 18 0.37 -9.47 -9.58
N ARG A 19 0.56 -10.52 -10.40
CA ARG A 19 1.53 -11.60 -10.10
C ARG A 19 2.94 -11.04 -9.82
N ASP A 20 3.34 -10.05 -10.61
CA ASP A 20 4.68 -9.46 -10.52
C ASP A 20 4.89 -8.54 -9.30
N ALA A 21 3.84 -8.26 -8.55
CA ALA A 21 3.90 -7.58 -7.26
C ALA A 21 4.31 -8.54 -6.12
N LEU A 22 4.28 -9.86 -6.35
CA LEU A 22 4.61 -10.89 -5.37
C LEU A 22 6.03 -11.45 -5.52
N HIS A 23 6.70 -11.26 -6.66
CA HIS A 23 8.00 -11.87 -6.95
C HIS A 23 9.13 -11.44 -6.01
N GLU A 24 8.97 -10.33 -5.29
CA GLU A 24 9.99 -9.78 -4.38
C GLU A 24 9.76 -10.23 -2.91
N HIS A 25 8.82 -11.14 -2.67
CA HIS A 25 8.42 -11.60 -1.35
C HIS A 25 8.58 -13.12 -1.21
N ASP A 26 9.24 -13.56 -0.14
CA ASP A 26 9.56 -14.98 0.06
C ASP A 26 8.51 -15.75 0.87
N THR A 27 7.83 -15.10 1.82
CA THR A 27 6.95 -15.78 2.79
C THR A 27 5.56 -15.15 2.86
N GLU A 28 5.49 -13.84 3.07
CA GLU A 28 4.23 -13.12 3.16
C GLU A 28 4.34 -11.74 2.52
N VAL A 29 3.20 -11.23 2.07
CA VAL A 29 3.06 -9.85 1.62
C VAL A 29 1.86 -9.21 2.30
N ARG A 30 2.04 -7.98 2.74
CA ARG A 30 0.94 -7.16 3.24
C ARG A 30 0.39 -6.29 2.13
N VAL A 31 -0.91 -6.29 1.97
CA VAL A 31 -1.61 -5.60 0.88
C VAL A 31 -2.77 -4.76 1.39
N HIS A 32 -3.16 -3.77 0.60
CA HIS A 32 -4.31 -2.90 0.85
C HIS A 32 -5.20 -2.79 -0.39
N PRO A 33 -6.53 -2.65 -0.23
CA PRO A 33 -7.40 -2.37 -1.36
C PRO A 33 -7.09 -0.98 -1.95
N CYS A 34 -7.14 -0.88 -3.28
CA CYS A 34 -7.06 0.38 -3.99
C CYS A 34 -8.46 1.01 -4.08
N ASP A 35 -8.68 2.13 -3.41
CA ASP A 35 -9.92 2.91 -3.54
C ASP A 35 -9.72 4.17 -4.41
N TRP A 36 -8.93 4.02 -5.46
CA TRP A 36 -8.79 5.06 -6.48
C TRP A 36 -10.08 5.15 -7.31
N LYS A 37 -10.62 6.36 -7.46
CA LYS A 37 -11.85 6.60 -8.24
C LYS A 37 -11.71 6.02 -9.65
N GLY A 38 -12.79 5.41 -10.11
CA GLY A 38 -12.81 4.64 -11.37
C GLY A 38 -13.06 3.15 -11.15
N GLY A 39 -13.28 2.71 -9.90
CA GLY A 39 -13.69 1.35 -9.60
C GLY A 39 -12.53 0.35 -9.62
N CYS A 40 -11.33 0.77 -9.20
CA CYS A 40 -10.23 -0.14 -9.01
C CYS A 40 -10.61 -1.19 -7.94
N ARG A 41 -10.34 -2.46 -8.21
CA ARG A 41 -10.60 -3.57 -7.26
C ARG A 41 -9.32 -4.30 -6.84
N MET A 42 -8.19 -3.74 -7.25
CA MET A 42 -6.87 -4.32 -7.02
C MET A 42 -6.42 -4.07 -5.59
N HIS A 43 -5.62 -5.00 -5.08
CA HIS A 43 -4.86 -4.84 -3.87
C HIS A 43 -3.41 -4.51 -4.23
N ILE A 44 -2.80 -3.66 -3.41
CA ILE A 44 -1.46 -3.14 -3.62
C ILE A 44 -0.62 -3.57 -2.43
N PRO A 45 0.57 -4.17 -2.63
CA PRO A 45 1.53 -4.33 -1.54
C PRO A 45 1.85 -2.99 -0.90
N VAL A 46 1.98 -2.98 0.42
CA VAL A 46 2.16 -1.76 1.23
C VAL A 46 3.61 -1.25 1.15
N GLU A 47 4.05 -0.91 -0.06
CA GLU A 47 5.41 -0.51 -0.38
C GLU A 47 5.46 0.61 -1.42
N LEU A 48 6.45 1.50 -1.30
CA LEU A 48 6.52 2.71 -2.14
C LEU A 48 6.67 2.37 -3.63
N LYS A 49 7.49 1.36 -3.92
CA LYS A 49 7.74 0.88 -5.29
C LYS A 49 6.50 0.24 -5.89
N GLN A 50 5.79 -0.58 -5.11
CA GLN A 50 4.58 -1.27 -5.57
C GLN A 50 3.43 -0.29 -5.78
N VAL A 51 3.27 0.71 -4.91
CA VAL A 51 2.31 1.81 -5.12
C VAL A 51 2.64 2.60 -6.39
N SER A 52 3.89 3.00 -6.58
CA SER A 52 4.36 3.69 -7.79
C SER A 52 4.03 2.90 -9.07
N LYS A 53 4.36 1.61 -9.06
CA LYS A 53 4.12 0.70 -10.17
C LYS A 53 2.62 0.51 -10.44
N HIS A 54 1.83 0.30 -9.40
CA HIS A 54 0.38 0.16 -9.49
C HIS A 54 -0.28 1.42 -10.10
N LEU A 55 0.08 2.60 -9.59
CA LEU A 55 -0.41 3.88 -10.12
C LEU A 55 -0.08 4.07 -11.60
N LYS A 56 1.13 3.67 -12.01
CA LYS A 56 1.55 3.73 -13.41
C LYS A 56 0.78 2.76 -14.29
N GLN A 57 0.64 1.50 -13.87
CA GLN A 57 0.07 0.42 -14.69
C GLN A 57 -1.46 0.46 -14.76
N HIS A 58 -2.13 0.79 -13.66
CA HIS A 58 -3.59 0.73 -13.57
C HIS A 58 -4.28 2.09 -13.65
N HIS A 59 -3.55 3.18 -13.36
CA HIS A 59 -4.12 4.54 -13.38
C HIS A 59 -3.41 5.48 -14.37
N GLY A 60 -2.37 5.02 -15.06
CA GLY A 60 -1.62 5.83 -16.03
C GLY A 60 -0.82 6.96 -15.40
N ILE A 61 -0.58 6.92 -14.08
CA ILE A 61 0.05 8.01 -13.33
C ILE A 61 1.53 7.72 -13.14
N ASN A 62 2.37 8.57 -13.72
CA ASN A 62 3.80 8.49 -13.49
C ASN A 62 4.20 9.27 -12.23
N THR A 63 4.67 8.55 -11.21
CA THR A 63 5.15 9.13 -9.94
C THR A 63 6.66 9.26 -9.87
N SER A 64 7.41 9.01 -10.96
CA SER A 64 8.87 9.10 -11.00
C SER A 64 9.40 10.46 -11.48
N ALA A 65 8.54 11.47 -11.65
CA ALA A 65 8.98 12.76 -12.17
C ALA A 65 9.91 13.49 -11.19
N THR A 66 10.98 14.08 -11.72
CA THR A 66 12.00 14.83 -10.98
C THR A 66 11.61 16.29 -10.82
N SER A 67 12.35 17.00 -9.97
CA SER A 67 12.12 18.36 -9.44
C SER A 67 11.82 19.48 -10.45
N GLY A 68 11.94 19.25 -11.76
CA GLY A 68 11.57 20.19 -12.82
C GLY A 68 10.07 20.20 -13.13
N ASP A 69 9.34 19.15 -12.75
CA ASP A 69 7.89 19.09 -12.97
C ASP A 69 7.13 19.76 -11.81
N THR A 70 6.64 20.97 -12.07
CA THR A 70 5.88 21.76 -11.10
C THR A 70 4.39 21.42 -11.12
N GLN A 71 3.93 20.65 -12.12
CA GLN A 71 2.53 20.31 -12.25
C GLN A 71 2.14 19.32 -11.17
N LYS A 72 1.24 19.76 -10.27
CA LYS A 72 0.68 18.87 -9.26
C LYS A 72 -0.31 17.91 -9.89
N ILE A 73 -0.30 16.67 -9.40
CA ILE A 73 -1.26 15.63 -9.75
C ILE A 73 -2.38 15.64 -8.71
N THR A 74 -3.61 15.50 -9.20
CA THR A 74 -4.78 15.32 -8.35
C THR A 74 -4.87 13.87 -7.88
N CYS A 75 -4.77 13.62 -6.58
CA CYS A 75 -5.11 12.36 -5.95
C CYS A 75 -6.62 12.14 -6.06
N LEU A 76 -7.01 11.03 -6.67
CA LEU A 76 -8.41 10.65 -6.85
C LEU A 76 -8.80 9.49 -5.94
N TRP A 77 -8.06 9.24 -4.86
CA TRP A 77 -8.50 8.30 -3.83
C TRP A 77 -9.82 8.78 -3.22
N THR A 78 -10.76 7.86 -3.03
CA THR A 78 -12.08 8.17 -2.47
C THR A 78 -11.93 8.84 -1.10
N GLY A 79 -12.54 10.02 -0.93
CA GLY A 79 -12.46 10.77 0.32
C GLY A 79 -11.14 11.51 0.58
N CYS A 80 -10.19 11.56 -0.36
CA CYS A 80 -8.95 12.32 -0.16
C CYS A 80 -9.22 13.83 -0.05
N LEU A 81 -8.76 14.43 1.05
CA LEU A 81 -8.91 15.88 1.32
C LEU A 81 -7.73 16.72 0.82
N ASP A 82 -6.52 16.15 0.76
CA ASP A 82 -5.33 16.82 0.23
C ASP A 82 -5.03 16.33 -1.18
N THR A 83 -5.85 16.79 -2.13
CA THR A 83 -5.87 16.20 -3.46
C THR A 83 -4.67 16.61 -4.30
N HIS A 84 -3.86 17.62 -3.98
CA HIS A 84 -2.83 18.10 -4.93
C HIS A 84 -1.40 17.76 -4.48
N THR A 85 -0.81 16.73 -5.08
CA THR A 85 0.52 16.24 -4.72
C THR A 85 1.49 16.33 -5.92
N LYS A 86 2.76 16.64 -5.66
CA LYS A 86 3.81 16.56 -6.70
C LYS A 86 3.96 15.10 -7.17
N PRO A 87 4.26 14.83 -8.45
CA PRO A 87 4.37 13.46 -8.95
C PRO A 87 5.29 12.58 -8.11
N GLY A 88 6.50 13.06 -7.80
CA GLY A 88 7.49 12.36 -6.96
C GLY A 88 7.05 12.07 -5.52
N ASN A 89 6.01 12.74 -5.02
CA ASN A 89 5.47 12.55 -3.68
C ASN A 89 4.20 11.70 -3.65
N LEU A 90 3.55 11.44 -4.80
CA LEU A 90 2.22 10.84 -4.83
C LEU A 90 2.19 9.43 -4.23
N SER A 91 3.17 8.59 -4.55
CA SER A 91 3.21 7.22 -3.99
C SER A 91 3.34 7.23 -2.47
N ARG A 92 4.09 8.20 -1.92
CA ARG A 92 4.22 8.39 -0.47
C ARG A 92 2.96 8.97 0.15
N HIS A 93 2.31 9.89 -0.55
CA HIS A 93 1.00 10.41 -0.14
C HIS A 93 0.00 9.25 -0.02
N VAL A 94 -0.09 8.36 -1.02
CA VAL A 94 -0.96 7.17 -0.96
C VAL A 94 -0.60 6.26 0.21
N LEU A 95 0.68 5.90 0.38
CA LEU A 95 1.14 5.08 1.51
C LEU A 95 0.71 5.61 2.88
N THR A 96 0.83 6.93 3.08
CA THR A 96 0.64 7.54 4.40
C THR A 96 -0.78 8.03 4.66
N GLN A 97 -1.49 8.50 3.64
CA GLN A 97 -2.84 9.05 3.77
C GLN A 97 -3.93 8.02 3.52
N HIS A 98 -3.62 6.97 2.75
CA HIS A 98 -4.63 6.01 2.29
C HIS A 98 -4.33 4.58 2.75
N LEU A 99 -3.08 4.15 2.70
CA LEU A 99 -2.70 2.84 3.24
C LEU A 99 -2.40 2.87 4.75
N GLY A 100 -2.53 4.04 5.38
CA GLY A 100 -2.42 4.19 6.83
C GLY A 100 -1.03 3.95 7.43
N VAL A 101 0.03 3.86 6.64
CA VAL A 101 1.34 3.44 7.17
C VAL A 101 1.90 4.46 8.16
N ARG A 102 2.26 3.99 9.36
CA ARG A 102 2.85 4.78 10.44
C ARG A 102 3.99 4.03 11.12
N TRP A 103 4.98 4.79 11.59
CA TRP A 103 6.12 4.30 12.34
C TRP A 103 5.94 4.77 13.77
N ILE A 104 5.52 3.85 14.64
CA ILE A 104 5.14 4.13 16.01
C ILE A 104 6.33 3.86 16.92
N CYS A 105 6.69 4.84 17.74
CA CYS A 105 7.70 4.66 18.77
C CYS A 105 7.15 3.81 19.92
N SER A 106 7.78 2.66 20.15
CA SER A 106 7.41 1.73 21.24
C SER A 106 7.49 2.34 22.63
N LYS A 107 8.30 3.38 22.84
CA LYS A 107 8.51 4.01 24.16
C LYS A 107 7.54 5.13 24.48
N CYS A 108 7.27 6.02 23.53
CA CYS A 108 6.45 7.22 23.78
C CYS A 108 5.14 7.24 22.99
N GLY A 109 4.88 6.24 22.14
CA GLY A 109 3.67 6.15 21.32
C GLY A 109 3.61 7.17 20.18
N SER A 110 4.67 7.94 19.93
CA SER A 110 4.67 8.91 18.82
C SER A 110 4.50 8.21 17.48
N SER A 111 3.46 8.60 16.75
CA SER A 111 3.15 8.10 15.41
C SER A 111 3.77 9.02 14.36
N LEU A 112 4.72 8.49 13.61
CA LEU A 112 5.47 9.24 12.60
C LEU A 112 5.08 8.73 11.20
N SER A 113 5.09 9.62 10.22
CA SER A 113 4.64 9.30 8.86
C SER A 113 5.73 8.69 7.96
N ARG A 114 6.95 8.54 8.47
CA ARG A 114 8.12 8.02 7.72
C ARG A 114 9.13 7.35 8.63
N GLU A 115 9.87 6.39 8.10
CA GLU A 115 10.96 5.70 8.81
C GLU A 115 12.10 6.65 9.22
N ASP A 116 12.53 7.55 8.32
CA ASP A 116 13.61 8.49 8.63
C ASP A 116 13.19 9.53 9.68
N ALA A 117 11.90 9.87 9.73
CA ALA A 117 11.37 10.69 10.81
C ALA A 117 11.43 9.95 12.15
N PHE A 118 11.13 8.65 12.16
CA PHE A 118 11.31 7.80 13.35
C PHE A 118 12.77 7.68 13.77
N ARG A 119 13.69 7.42 12.84
CA ARG A 119 15.12 7.32 13.14
C ARG A 119 15.65 8.61 13.77
N ARG A 120 15.24 9.76 13.23
CA ARG A 120 15.64 11.04 13.81
C ARG A 120 14.99 11.27 15.18
N HIS A 121 13.72 10.90 15.35
CA HIS A 121 13.03 10.93 16.65
C HIS A 121 13.75 10.11 17.72
N SER A 122 14.16 8.87 17.40
CA SER A 122 14.86 8.01 18.36
C SER A 122 16.23 8.58 18.72
N LEU A 123 16.96 9.17 17.78
CA LEU A 123 18.26 9.79 18.06
C LEU A 123 18.16 11.08 18.89
N GLU A 124 17.19 11.94 18.61
CA GLU A 124 17.06 13.27 19.21
C GLU A 124 16.34 13.25 20.58
N SER A 125 15.45 12.28 20.80
CA SER A 125 14.68 12.20 22.05
C SER A 125 15.38 11.32 23.06
N LEU A 126 15.95 11.90 24.13
CA LEU A 126 16.66 11.17 25.19
C LEU A 126 15.87 9.98 25.76
N SER A 127 14.55 10.13 25.94
CA SER A 127 13.67 9.07 26.43
C SER A 127 13.46 7.93 25.41
N CYS A 128 13.78 8.13 24.13
CA CYS A 128 13.49 7.21 23.03
C CYS A 128 14.74 6.67 22.29
N GLN A 129 15.96 6.89 22.78
CA GLN A 129 17.22 6.47 22.12
C GLN A 129 17.37 4.98 21.84
N SER A 130 16.68 4.14 22.62
CA SER A 130 16.61 2.70 22.39
C SER A 130 15.17 2.25 22.08
N ALA A 131 14.33 3.15 21.58
CA ALA A 131 13.00 2.78 21.14
C ALA A 131 13.09 1.94 19.87
N GLU A 132 12.37 0.83 19.86
CA GLU A 132 12.11 0.07 18.64
C GLU A 132 10.92 0.70 17.91
N VAL A 133 10.88 0.49 16.59
CA VAL A 133 9.74 0.90 15.77
C VAL A 133 8.72 -0.22 15.69
N VAL A 134 7.46 0.13 15.91
CA VAL A 134 6.32 -0.70 15.52
C VAL A 134 5.74 -0.08 14.26
N VAL A 135 5.70 -0.83 13.16
CA VAL A 135 5.09 -0.34 11.93
C VAL A 135 3.61 -0.71 11.95
N ASP A 136 2.76 0.31 11.91
CA ASP A 136 1.34 0.18 11.67
C ASP A 136 1.11 0.29 10.17
N TYR A 137 0.32 -0.63 9.64
CA TYR A 137 0.02 -0.75 8.22
C TYR A 137 -1.43 -0.39 7.90
N GLY A 138 -2.18 0.19 8.85
CA GLY A 138 -3.57 0.59 8.65
C GLY A 138 -4.57 -0.56 8.76
N ASP A 139 -5.79 -0.20 9.17
CA ASP A 139 -6.86 -1.14 9.54
C ASP A 139 -7.34 -2.03 8.37
N GLU A 140 -7.25 -1.54 7.13
CA GLU A 140 -7.70 -2.28 5.94
C GLU A 140 -6.62 -3.23 5.38
N SER A 141 -5.47 -3.36 6.05
CA SER A 141 -4.39 -4.23 5.58
C SER A 141 -4.74 -5.71 5.69
N ARG A 142 -4.36 -6.48 4.68
CA ARG A 142 -4.50 -7.94 4.64
C ARG A 142 -3.13 -8.58 4.42
N VAL A 143 -2.92 -9.76 4.98
CA VAL A 143 -1.69 -10.54 4.77
C VAL A 143 -2.00 -11.70 3.84
N ILE A 144 -1.18 -11.84 2.80
CA ILE A 144 -1.16 -13.00 1.92
C ILE A 144 0.09 -13.80 2.28
N ASP A 145 -0.10 -15.01 2.78
CA ASP A 145 0.96 -16.00 2.92
C ASP A 145 1.19 -16.67 1.56
N LEU A 146 2.39 -16.47 0.99
CA LEU A 146 2.76 -16.85 -0.36
C LEU A 146 3.05 -18.35 -0.49
N VAL A 147 3.24 -19.06 0.63
CA VAL A 147 3.44 -20.51 0.65
C VAL A 147 2.20 -21.24 0.10
N TYR A 148 1.03 -20.63 0.20
CA TYR A 148 -0.25 -21.21 -0.24
C TYR A 148 -0.73 -20.70 -1.60
N ILE A 149 0.09 -19.96 -2.35
CA ILE A 149 -0.25 -19.48 -3.70
C ILE A 149 0.19 -20.55 -4.71
N ASP A 150 -0.68 -21.54 -4.97
CA ASP A 150 -0.44 -22.57 -5.98
C ASP A 150 -1.03 -22.15 -7.34
N GLY A 151 -0.24 -22.25 -8.40
CA GLY A 151 -0.72 -22.08 -9.79
C GLY A 151 -1.39 -20.74 -10.17
N GLY A 152 -1.42 -19.74 -9.29
CA GLY A 152 -2.03 -18.42 -9.53
C GLY A 152 -3.38 -18.15 -8.85
N TRP A 153 -3.87 -19.06 -8.01
CA TRP A 153 -5.06 -18.85 -7.18
C TRP A 153 -4.90 -19.54 -5.82
N SER A 154 -5.31 -18.88 -4.74
CA SER A 154 -5.38 -19.48 -3.40
C SER A 154 -6.81 -19.43 -2.88
N ALA A 155 -7.44 -20.61 -2.79
CA ALA A 155 -8.80 -20.77 -2.27
C ALA A 155 -8.89 -20.45 -0.77
N SER A 156 -7.87 -20.81 0.01
CA SER A 156 -7.81 -20.60 1.46
C SER A 156 -7.72 -19.13 1.85
N GLN A 157 -7.10 -18.31 0.99
CA GLN A 157 -6.91 -16.88 1.22
C GLN A 157 -7.78 -16.00 0.32
N ASN A 158 -8.57 -16.60 -0.56
CA ASN A 158 -9.39 -15.91 -1.56
C ASN A 158 -8.57 -14.91 -2.40
N VAL A 159 -7.40 -15.34 -2.88
CA VAL A 159 -6.45 -14.52 -3.66
C VAL A 159 -6.45 -14.95 -5.11
N ILE A 160 -6.62 -14.00 -6.03
CA ILE A 160 -6.58 -14.19 -7.47
C ILE A 160 -5.41 -13.37 -8.02
N LEU A 161 -4.46 -14.04 -8.67
CA LEU A 161 -3.38 -13.36 -9.40
C LEU A 161 -3.87 -12.94 -10.78
N ILE A 162 -3.66 -11.68 -11.13
CA ILE A 162 -3.95 -11.15 -12.47
C ILE A 162 -2.68 -10.76 -13.24
#